data_AF-A0A7W0A0F9-F1
#
_entry.id   AF-A0A7W0A0F9-F1
#
_cell.length_a   1.000
_cell.length_b   1.000
_cell.length_c   1.000
_cell.angle_alpha   90.00
_cell.angle_beta   90.00
_cell.angle_gamma   90.00
#
_symmetry.space_group_name_H-M   'P 1'
#
loop_
_entity.id
_entity.type
_entity.pdbx_description
1 polymer ?
#
loop_
_entity_poly.entity_id
_entity_poly.type
_entity_poly.pdbx_seq_one_letter_code
_entity_poly.pdbx_strand_id
1 'polypeptide(L)'
;MANTKDRVARVVTGAHKALYRRTHGRVGGRIAGMPVLILTTRGRKTGTARTTVLGYLADGDRLVLVASNGGDSRHPAWYRNLSDDPEVLVTLGTSTRPMTAHTAAAEEKKELWPRVVAAYGGYERYQERTTRDIPVVVLEPR
;
A
#
# COMPACT_ATOMS: atom_id res chain seq x y z
N MET A 1 -9.51 -17.36 15.12
CA MET A 1 -9.33 -16.26 16.10
C MET A 1 -8.38 -15.23 15.53
N ALA A 2 -8.75 -13.94 15.48
CA ALA A 2 -7.86 -12.89 14.99
C ALA A 2 -6.75 -12.64 16.02
N ASN A 3 -5.49 -12.68 15.58
CA ASN A 3 -4.31 -12.50 16.43
C ASN A 3 -4.32 -11.08 17.04
N THR A 4 -3.84 -10.89 18.27
CA THR A 4 -3.75 -9.60 18.97
C THR A 4 -3.11 -8.51 18.10
N LYS A 5 -2.12 -8.88 17.27
CA LYS A 5 -1.50 -8.02 16.24
C LYS A 5 -2.50 -7.49 15.20
N ASP A 6 -3.45 -8.31 14.76
CA ASP A 6 -4.49 -7.94 13.79
C ASP A 6 -5.52 -6.97 14.39
N ARG A 7 -5.79 -7.08 15.70
CA ARG A 7 -6.69 -6.14 16.41
C ARG A 7 -6.03 -4.78 16.58
N VAL A 8 -4.77 -4.73 17.00
CA VAL A 8 -4.01 -3.47 17.13
C VAL A 8 -3.84 -2.80 15.76
N ALA A 9 -3.48 -3.56 14.72
CA ALA A 9 -3.36 -3.02 13.36
C ALA A 9 -4.70 -2.44 12.84
N ARG A 10 -5.84 -3.10 13.11
CA ARG A 10 -7.17 -2.57 12.74
C ARG A 10 -7.53 -1.29 13.49
N VAL A 11 -7.21 -1.21 14.79
CA VAL A 11 -7.48 -0.01 15.61
C VAL A 11 -6.60 1.16 15.16
N VAL A 12 -5.30 0.92 14.94
CA VAL A 12 -4.36 1.93 14.43
C VAL A 12 -4.73 2.38 13.02
N THR A 13 -5.14 1.47 12.15
CA THR A 13 -5.63 1.80 10.79
C THR A 13 -6.96 2.56 10.83
N GLY A 14 -7.86 2.21 11.76
CA GLY A 14 -9.14 2.89 11.95
C GLY A 14 -8.97 4.33 12.44
N ALA A 15 -8.11 4.53 13.44
CA ALA A 15 -7.76 5.86 13.97
C ALA A 15 -7.04 6.72 12.92
N HIS A 16 -6.10 6.16 12.17
CA HIS A 16 -5.44 6.87 11.05
C HIS A 16 -6.43 7.25 9.95
N LYS A 17 -7.36 6.38 9.56
CA LYS A 17 -8.40 6.70 8.57
C LYS A 17 -9.37 7.77 9.05
N ALA A 18 -9.72 7.77 10.34
CA ALA A 18 -10.58 8.79 10.91
C ALA A 18 -9.85 10.15 10.96
N LEU A 19 -8.59 10.16 11.39
CA LEU A 19 -7.76 11.35 11.45
C LEU A 19 -7.47 11.91 10.04
N TYR A 20 -7.07 11.08 9.08
CA TYR A 20 -6.77 11.50 7.71
C TYR A 20 -8.01 12.04 6.97
N ARG A 21 -9.19 11.44 7.17
CA ARG A 21 -10.46 11.97 6.65
C ARG A 21 -10.87 13.28 7.34
N ARG A 22 -10.63 13.40 8.64
CA ARG A 22 -10.99 14.60 9.42
C ARG A 22 -10.03 15.77 9.17
N THR A 23 -8.79 15.50 8.77
CA THR A 23 -7.75 16.51 8.53
C THR A 23 -7.53 16.81 7.06
N HIS A 24 -8.28 16.19 6.14
CA HIS A 24 -8.10 16.31 4.69
C HIS A 24 -6.64 16.05 4.27
N GLY A 25 -5.98 15.09 4.92
CA GLY A 25 -4.56 14.78 4.67
C GLY A 25 -3.54 15.79 5.23
N ARG A 26 -3.97 16.86 5.93
CA ARG A 26 -3.07 17.92 6.43
C ARG A 26 -2.31 17.57 7.71
N VAL A 27 -2.76 16.59 8.49
CA VAL A 27 -2.09 16.12 9.72
C VAL A 27 -1.95 14.60 9.65
N GLY A 28 -0.72 14.09 9.63
CA GLY A 28 -0.42 12.66 9.46
C GLY A 28 -0.10 12.21 8.01
N GLY A 29 0.20 13.15 7.11
CA GLY A 29 0.40 12.91 5.66
C GLY A 29 1.69 12.16 5.26
N ARG A 30 2.43 11.59 6.21
CA ARG A 30 3.60 10.75 5.93
C ARG A 30 3.61 9.50 6.80
N ILE A 31 3.90 8.35 6.19
CA ILE A 31 4.21 7.10 6.90
C ILE A 31 5.69 6.83 6.66
N ALA A 32 6.46 6.70 7.75
CA ALA A 32 7.90 6.42 7.68
C ALA A 32 8.69 7.37 6.77
N GLY A 33 8.28 8.64 6.73
CA GLY A 33 8.91 9.64 5.88
C GLY A 33 8.45 9.65 4.42
N MET A 34 7.55 8.75 3.99
CA MET A 34 6.99 8.72 2.63
C MET A 34 5.61 9.41 2.58
N PRO A 35 5.24 10.10 1.49
CA PRO A 35 3.87 10.59 1.31
C PRO A 35 2.89 9.42 1.29
N VAL A 36 1.64 9.69 1.67
CA VAL A 36 0.60 8.65 1.78
C VAL A 36 -0.51 8.84 0.77
N LEU A 37 -1.17 7.73 0.43
CA LEU A 37 -2.42 7.68 -0.31
C LEU A 37 -3.43 6.78 0.39
N ILE A 38 -4.72 6.94 0.06
CA ILE A 38 -5.73 5.94 0.38
C ILE A 38 -5.94 5.07 -0.86
N LEU A 39 -5.67 3.78 -0.72
CA LEU A 39 -5.97 2.77 -1.73
C LEU A 39 -7.33 2.14 -1.40
N THR A 40 -8.25 2.14 -2.36
CA THR A 40 -9.52 1.40 -2.29
C THR A 40 -9.46 0.22 -3.25
N THR A 41 -9.66 -0.99 -2.72
CA THR A 41 -9.67 -2.26 -3.47
C THR A 41 -11.02 -2.96 -3.31
N ARG A 42 -11.39 -3.83 -4.25
CA ARG A 42 -12.52 -4.74 -4.08
C ARG A 42 -12.12 -5.96 -3.25
N GLY A 43 -12.83 -6.24 -2.16
CA GLY A 43 -12.55 -7.39 -1.32
C GLY A 43 -12.79 -8.70 -2.07
N ARG A 44 -11.73 -9.44 -2.42
CA ARG A 44 -11.82 -10.63 -3.29
C ARG A 44 -12.80 -11.73 -2.86
N LYS A 45 -13.05 -11.83 -1.54
CA LYS A 45 -13.99 -12.81 -0.97
C LYS A 45 -15.41 -12.27 -0.81
N THR A 46 -15.57 -10.95 -0.70
CA THR A 46 -16.84 -10.33 -0.26
C THR A 46 -17.42 -9.34 -1.26
N GLY A 47 -16.69 -8.99 -2.33
CA GLY A 47 -17.07 -7.94 -3.28
C GLY A 47 -17.08 -6.51 -2.72
N THR A 48 -16.94 -6.34 -1.40
CA THR A 48 -17.07 -5.06 -0.70
C THR A 48 -15.82 -4.19 -0.86
N ALA A 49 -15.98 -2.89 -1.02
CA ALA A 49 -14.87 -1.94 -1.04
C ALA A 49 -14.07 -1.96 0.29
N ARG A 50 -12.74 -2.01 0.18
CA ARG A 50 -11.79 -2.02 1.31
C ARG A 50 -10.74 -0.93 1.10
N THR A 51 -10.64 -0.03 2.07
CA THR A 51 -9.65 1.05 2.05
C THR A 51 -8.40 0.68 2.86
N THR A 52 -7.22 1.17 2.46
CA THR A 52 -5.96 1.07 3.22
C THR A 52 -5.16 2.35 3.01
N VAL A 53 -4.54 2.89 4.06
CA VAL A 53 -3.59 4.00 3.94
C VAL A 53 -2.20 3.41 3.73
N LEU A 54 -1.51 3.83 2.67
CA LEU A 54 -0.20 3.31 2.29
C LEU A 54 0.77 4.45 1.99
N GLY A 55 2.04 4.27 2.35
CA GLY A 55 3.12 5.07 1.79
C GLY A 55 3.34 4.70 0.32
N TYR A 56 3.68 5.69 -0.51
CA TYR A 56 3.96 5.47 -1.92
C TYR A 56 5.21 6.22 -2.37
N LEU A 57 5.83 5.73 -3.45
CA LEU A 57 6.84 6.44 -4.23
C LEU A 57 6.17 6.93 -5.52
N ALA A 58 6.36 8.22 -5.86
CA ALA A 58 5.93 8.75 -7.15
C ALA A 58 6.94 8.37 -8.25
N ASP A 59 6.43 7.95 -9.41
CA ASP A 59 7.23 7.61 -10.58
C ASP A 59 6.57 8.10 -11.87
N GLY A 60 6.84 9.36 -12.23
CA GLY A 60 6.05 10.07 -13.24
C GLY A 60 4.58 10.15 -12.81
N ASP A 61 3.66 9.72 -13.67
CA ASP A 61 2.23 9.64 -13.35
C ASP A 61 1.84 8.37 -12.58
N ARG A 62 2.78 7.43 -12.43
CA ARG A 62 2.61 6.15 -11.75
C ARG A 62 2.88 6.29 -10.25
N LEU A 63 2.22 5.44 -9.47
CA LEU A 63 2.43 5.35 -8.02
C LEU A 63 2.91 3.95 -7.66
N VAL A 64 4.02 3.87 -6.93
CA VAL A 64 4.64 2.62 -6.53
C VAL A 64 4.36 2.33 -5.06
N LEU A 65 3.80 1.15 -4.80
CA LEU A 65 3.44 0.64 -3.48
C LEU A 65 4.26 -0.61 -3.15
N VAL A 66 4.45 -0.88 -1.85
CA VAL A 66 5.19 -2.06 -1.39
C VAL A 66 4.30 -2.93 -0.49
N ALA A 67 4.05 -4.17 -0.90
CA ALA A 67 3.26 -5.16 -0.16
C ALA A 67 4.10 -5.85 0.94
N SER A 68 4.78 -5.05 1.76
CA SER A 68 5.74 -5.54 2.77
C SER A 68 5.06 -6.17 3.97
N ASN A 69 3.88 -5.69 4.39
CA ASN A 69 3.22 -6.09 5.63
C ASN A 69 4.17 -6.10 6.85
N GLY A 70 5.16 -5.19 6.87
CA GLY A 70 6.19 -5.13 7.91
C GLY A 70 7.13 -6.36 7.98
N GLY A 71 7.30 -7.08 6.86
CA GLY A 71 8.09 -8.31 6.78
C GLY A 71 7.36 -9.57 7.27
N ASP A 72 6.03 -9.50 7.46
CA ASP A 72 5.22 -10.68 7.80
C ASP A 72 5.26 -11.71 6.65
N SER A 73 5.23 -13.01 6.97
CA SER A 73 5.23 -14.09 5.96
C SER A 73 3.99 -14.09 5.09
N ARG A 74 2.92 -13.41 5.49
CA ARG A 74 1.67 -13.29 4.73
C ARG A 74 1.63 -11.99 3.93
N HIS A 75 1.15 -12.09 2.69
CA HIS A 75 0.77 -10.91 1.92
C HIS A 75 -0.37 -10.13 2.59
N PRO A 76 -0.35 -8.79 2.52
CA PRO A 76 -1.44 -7.97 3.06
C PRO A 76 -2.73 -8.20 2.26
N ALA A 77 -3.88 -7.95 2.90
CA ALA A 77 -5.18 -8.21 2.27
C ALA A 77 -5.41 -7.36 1.02
N TRP A 78 -4.95 -6.10 0.99
CA TRP A 78 -5.09 -5.22 -0.17
C TRP A 78 -4.33 -5.74 -1.39
N TYR A 79 -3.15 -6.33 -1.20
CA TYR A 79 -2.38 -6.94 -2.28
C TYR A 79 -3.14 -8.12 -2.88
N ARG A 80 -3.62 -9.02 -2.02
CA ARG A 80 -4.43 -10.16 -2.47
C ARG A 80 -5.75 -9.76 -3.12
N ASN A 81 -6.29 -8.58 -2.78
CA ASN A 81 -7.47 -8.06 -3.45
C ASN A 81 -7.14 -7.59 -4.87
N LEU A 82 -6.07 -6.79 -5.03
CA LEU A 82 -5.71 -6.27 -6.36
C LEU A 82 -5.11 -7.31 -7.30
N SER A 83 -4.56 -8.41 -6.75
CA SER A 83 -4.13 -9.55 -7.58
C SER A 83 -5.32 -10.28 -8.22
N ASP A 84 -6.51 -10.19 -7.62
CA ASP A 84 -7.73 -10.81 -8.13
C ASP A 84 -8.55 -9.80 -8.98
N ASP A 85 -8.55 -8.51 -8.63
CA ASP A 85 -9.20 -7.41 -9.37
C ASP A 85 -8.29 -6.17 -9.40
N PRO A 86 -7.60 -5.87 -10.52
CA PRO A 86 -6.59 -4.80 -10.57
C PRO A 86 -7.17 -3.38 -10.53
N GLU A 87 -8.48 -3.22 -10.68
CA GLU A 87 -9.13 -1.92 -10.69
C GLU A 87 -9.20 -1.33 -9.28
N VAL A 88 -8.60 -0.16 -9.09
CA VAL A 88 -8.51 0.51 -7.78
C VAL A 88 -8.93 1.97 -7.86
N LEU A 89 -9.35 2.52 -6.73
CA LEU A 89 -9.46 3.98 -6.55
C LEU A 89 -8.35 4.45 -5.64
N VAL A 90 -7.68 5.53 -6.04
CA VAL A 90 -6.62 6.16 -5.26
C VAL A 90 -7.07 7.56 -4.86
N THR A 91 -7.07 7.84 -3.56
CA THR A 91 -7.26 9.19 -3.03
C THR A 91 -5.93 9.81 -2.62
N LEU A 92 -5.58 10.93 -3.26
CA LEU A 92 -4.46 11.80 -2.93
C LEU A 92 -5.00 13.14 -2.43
N GLY A 93 -4.77 13.45 -1.15
CA GLY A 93 -5.40 14.62 -0.51
C GLY A 93 -6.93 14.55 -0.61
N THR A 94 -7.53 15.46 -1.38
CA THR A 94 -8.98 15.54 -1.63
C THR A 94 -9.39 14.96 -2.99
N SER A 95 -8.45 14.62 -3.86
CA SER A 95 -8.74 14.10 -5.20
C SER A 95 -8.76 12.57 -5.18
N THR A 96 -9.78 11.97 -5.80
CA THR A 96 -9.87 10.52 -5.98
C THR A 96 -9.92 10.21 -7.47
N ARG A 97 -9.06 9.29 -7.93
CA ARG A 97 -9.00 8.86 -9.33
C ARG A 97 -8.98 7.34 -9.46
N PRO A 98 -9.58 6.77 -10.53
CA PRO A 98 -9.38 5.38 -10.89
C PRO A 98 -7.95 5.15 -11.39
N MET A 99 -7.39 4.00 -11.06
CA MET A 99 -6.09 3.53 -11.53
C MET A 99 -6.15 2.02 -11.71
N THR A 100 -5.27 1.47 -12.55
CA THR A 100 -5.09 0.04 -12.72
C THR A 100 -3.80 -0.39 -12.02
N ALA A 101 -3.87 -1.46 -11.25
CA ALA A 101 -2.75 -1.99 -10.49
C ALA A 101 -2.14 -3.22 -11.17
N HIS A 102 -0.81 -3.30 -11.20
CA HIS A 102 -0.10 -4.54 -11.52
C HIS A 102 1.03 -4.80 -10.53
N THR A 103 1.39 -6.07 -10.39
CA THR A 103 2.61 -6.44 -9.66
C THR A 103 3.78 -6.28 -10.60
N ALA A 104 4.79 -5.51 -10.19
CA ALA A 104 5.98 -5.31 -10.98
C ALA A 104 6.66 -6.65 -11.30
N ALA A 105 7.00 -6.86 -12.57
CA ALA A 105 7.83 -7.98 -12.99
C ALA A 105 9.24 -7.87 -12.38
N ALA A 106 10.05 -8.92 -12.49
CA ALA A 106 11.37 -8.96 -11.87
C ALA A 106 12.27 -7.79 -12.31
N GLU A 107 12.26 -7.48 -13.61
CA GLU A 107 13.04 -6.41 -14.23
C GLU A 107 12.55 -5.03 -13.76
N GLU A 108 11.24 -4.79 -13.80
CA GLU A 108 10.65 -3.52 -13.33
C GLU A 108 10.91 -3.33 -11.83
N LYS A 109 10.76 -4.39 -11.03
CA LYS A 109 11.08 -4.34 -9.60
C LYS A 109 12.57 -4.04 -9.38
N LYS A 110 13.47 -4.62 -10.16
CA LYS A 110 14.92 -4.36 -10.05
C LYS A 110 15.25 -2.88 -10.26
N GLU A 111 14.54 -2.21 -11.16
CA GLU A 111 14.69 -0.76 -11.40
C GLU A 111 14.06 0.08 -10.28
N LEU A 112 12.88 -0.31 -9.80
CA LEU A 112 12.14 0.45 -8.78
C LEU A 112 12.69 0.27 -7.37
N TRP A 113 13.23 -0.90 -7.04
CA TRP A 113 13.61 -1.27 -5.67
C TRP A 113 14.64 -0.32 -5.04
N PRO A 114 15.75 0.07 -5.72
CA PRO A 114 16.70 1.02 -5.15
C PRO A 114 16.05 2.36 -4.77
N ARG A 115 15.09 2.84 -5.58
CA ARG A 115 14.36 4.09 -5.32
C ARG A 115 13.39 3.96 -4.15
N VAL A 116 12.71 2.81 -4.04
CA VAL A 116 11.85 2.47 -2.90
C VAL A 116 12.66 2.44 -1.60
N VAL A 117 13.82 1.80 -1.60
CA VAL A 117 14.73 1.74 -0.45
C VAL A 117 15.30 3.13 -0.11
N ALA A 118 15.67 3.92 -1.12
CA ALA A 118 16.11 5.30 -0.89
C ALA A 118 15.01 6.16 -0.26
N ALA A 119 13.74 5.94 -0.61
CA ALA A 119 12.59 6.61 0.00
C ALA A 119 12.33 6.13 1.43
N TYR A 120 12.52 4.83 1.70
CA TYR A 120 12.43 4.25 3.03
C TYR A 120 13.29 2.98 3.18
N GLY A 121 14.45 3.11 3.82
CA GLY A 121 15.41 2.02 3.99
C GLY A 121 14.89 0.82 4.78
N GLY A 122 13.81 0.99 5.56
CA GLY A 122 13.21 -0.12 6.31
C GLY A 122 12.66 -1.25 5.44
N TYR A 123 12.45 -1.02 4.13
CA TYR A 123 12.03 -2.07 3.21
C TYR A 123 13.07 -3.18 3.01
N GLU A 124 14.37 -2.88 3.03
CA GLU A 124 15.42 -3.92 2.97
C GLU A 124 15.32 -4.85 4.18
N ARG A 125 15.27 -4.26 5.38
CA ARG A 125 15.09 -5.02 6.62
C ARG A 125 13.81 -5.86 6.63
N TYR A 126 12.73 -5.40 5.97
CA TYR A 126 11.52 -6.21 5.86
C TYR A 126 11.71 -7.40 4.91
N GLN A 127 12.44 -7.22 3.81
CA GLN A 127 12.75 -8.28 2.86
C GLN A 127 13.64 -9.36 3.50
N GLU A 128 14.64 -8.98 4.29
CA GLU A 128 15.52 -9.92 5.01
C GLU A 128 14.76 -10.79 6.03
N ARG A 129 13.67 -10.27 6.59
CA ARG A 129 12.89 -10.96 7.63
C ARG A 129 11.88 -11.98 7.08
N THR A 130 11.81 -12.15 5.77
CA THR A 130 10.84 -13.04 5.14
C THR A 130 11.43 -13.77 3.95
N THR A 131 10.97 -14.99 3.71
CA THR A 131 11.43 -15.81 2.57
C THR A 131 10.67 -15.53 1.29
N ARG A 132 9.51 -14.85 1.36
CA ARG A 132 8.76 -14.45 0.17
C ARG A 132 9.43 -13.25 -0.48
N ASP A 133 9.36 -13.18 -1.79
CA ASP A 133 9.67 -11.95 -2.47
C ASP A 133 8.59 -10.89 -2.14
N ILE A 134 8.98 -9.73 -1.58
CA ILE A 134 8.03 -8.68 -1.22
C ILE A 134 7.51 -8.01 -2.50
N PRO A 135 6.22 -8.09 -2.82
CA PRO A 135 5.72 -7.52 -4.06
C PRO A 135 5.85 -6.00 -4.08
N VAL A 136 6.36 -5.48 -5.20
CA VAL A 136 6.24 -4.09 -5.59
C VAL A 136 5.04 -3.99 -6.52
N VAL A 137 4.13 -3.06 -6.24
CA VAL A 137 2.91 -2.85 -7.02
C VAL A 137 3.00 -1.48 -7.66
N VAL A 138 2.74 -1.41 -8.96
CA VAL A 138 2.67 -0.17 -9.72
C VAL A 138 1.20 0.13 -9.99
N LEU A 139 0.81 1.38 -9.77
CA LEU A 139 -0.51 1.90 -10.12
C LEU A 139 -0.35 2.87 -11.27
N GLU A 140 -1.08 2.63 -12.35
CA GLU A 140 -1.06 3.45 -13.56
C GLU A 140 -2.38 4.20 -13.72
N PRO A 141 -2.37 5.47 -14.17
CA PRO A 141 -3.60 6.17 -14.52
C PRO A 141 -4.36 5.42 -15.62
N ARG A 142 -5.68 5.47 -15.55
CA ARG A 142 -6.58 5.00 -16.61
C ARG A 142 -6.82 6.07 -17.65
#